data_AF-A0A0Q4HQS8-F1
#
_entry.id   AF-A0A0Q4HQS8-F1
#
_cell.length_a   1.000
_cell.length_b   1.000
_cell.length_c   1.000
_cell.angle_alpha   90.00
_cell.angle_beta   90.00
_cell.angle_gamma   90.00
#
_symmetry.space_group_name_H-M   'P 1'
#
loop_
_entity.id
_entity.type
_entity.pdbx_description
1 polymer ?
#
loop_
_entity_poly.entity_id
_entity_poly.type
_entity_poly.pdbx_seq_one_letter_code
_entity_poly.pdbx_strand_id
1 'polypeptide(L)'
;MGDGPRPDDPDRRNDRAIVPDRNSMEEEAAERVEAILEPFEPDVRREIVERTMLVHQGPLPPASLLRDYDAVVPGLAREIADGAAEERRFRHAMIRRTGTQEFVLNIAGLAAMLIALVMMLGIVAYMVASGAAEAGAALGGAIIVGVTVALSNYRKTQVTRETVDKPEE
;
A
#
# COMPACT_ATOMS: atom_id res chain seq x y z
N MET A 1 22.27 -57.95 0.45
CA MET A 1 21.23 -57.46 1.38
C MET A 1 21.45 -55.96 1.52
N GLY A 2 20.65 -55.02 1.03
CA GLY A 2 19.21 -55.03 0.82
C GLY A 2 18.56 -54.21 1.94
N ASP A 3 18.53 -52.89 1.81
CA ASP A 3 17.64 -52.04 2.62
C ASP A 3 17.07 -50.96 1.69
N GLY A 4 15.92 -51.29 1.11
CA GLY A 4 15.17 -50.40 0.23
C GLY A 4 14.41 -49.34 1.02
N PRO A 5 13.86 -48.33 0.34
CA PRO A 5 13.00 -47.34 0.99
C PRO A 5 11.80 -48.03 1.64
N ARG A 6 11.55 -47.72 2.91
CA ARG A 6 10.41 -48.24 3.67
C ARG A 6 9.11 -47.78 2.98
N PRO A 7 8.23 -48.71 2.58
CA PRO A 7 6.90 -48.36 2.12
C PRO A 7 6.03 -48.04 3.33
N ASP A 8 5.05 -47.16 3.12
CA ASP A 8 3.85 -46.98 3.95
C ASP A 8 3.94 -45.95 5.10
N ASP A 9 4.24 -44.69 4.74
CA ASP A 9 3.74 -43.53 5.49
C ASP A 9 2.48 -42.98 4.77
N PRO A 10 1.27 -43.32 5.22
CA PRO A 10 0.02 -42.95 4.54
C PRO A 10 -0.35 -41.46 4.69
N ASP A 11 0.29 -40.71 5.58
CA ASP A 11 -0.17 -39.37 5.98
C ASP A 11 0.46 -38.21 5.18
N ARG A 12 1.36 -38.49 4.23
CA ARG A 12 2.03 -37.44 3.43
C ARG A 12 1.35 -37.08 2.11
N ARG A 13 0.17 -37.64 1.81
CA ARG A 13 -0.41 -37.55 0.46
C ARG A 13 -1.42 -36.41 0.26
N ASN A 14 -1.74 -35.58 1.24
CA ASN A 14 -2.87 -34.64 1.08
C ASN A 14 -2.73 -33.22 1.65
N ASP A 15 -1.54 -32.63 1.60
CA ASP A 15 -1.35 -31.19 1.91
C ASP A 15 -0.89 -30.35 0.70
N ARG A 16 -1.07 -30.86 -0.52
CA ARG A 16 -1.01 -30.00 -1.70
C ARG A 16 -2.33 -29.25 -1.78
N ALA A 17 -2.32 -28.02 -1.27
CA ALA A 17 -3.32 -27.01 -1.52
C ALA A 17 -3.89 -27.20 -2.94
N ILE A 18 -5.20 -27.38 -3.02
CA ILE A 18 -5.97 -27.40 -4.26
C ILE A 18 -5.77 -26.02 -4.89
N VAL A 19 -4.73 -25.88 -5.71
CA VAL A 19 -4.67 -24.79 -6.68
C VAL A 19 -5.67 -25.22 -7.74
N PRO A 20 -6.83 -24.54 -7.88
CA PRO A 20 -7.81 -24.90 -8.89
C PRO A 20 -7.10 -24.93 -10.25
N ASP A 21 -7.34 -26.00 -11.01
CA ASP A 21 -6.76 -26.19 -12.33
C ASP A 21 -7.08 -24.95 -13.19
N ARG A 22 -6.11 -24.44 -13.95
CA ARG A 22 -6.31 -23.24 -14.80
C ARG A 22 -7.54 -23.36 -15.69
N ASN A 23 -7.79 -24.57 -16.21
CA ASN A 23 -8.94 -24.85 -17.05
C ASN A 23 -10.27 -24.73 -16.29
N SER A 24 -10.31 -25.11 -15.00
CA SER A 24 -11.50 -24.97 -14.15
C SER A 24 -11.84 -23.51 -13.81
N MET A 25 -10.83 -22.66 -13.67
CA MET A 25 -11.04 -21.21 -13.49
C MET A 25 -11.53 -20.52 -14.76
N GLU A 26 -11.08 -20.98 -15.93
CA GLU A 26 -11.52 -20.49 -17.23
C GLU A 26 -12.98 -20.89 -17.51
N GLU A 27 -13.40 -22.11 -17.15
CA GLU A 27 -14.80 -22.55 -17.23
C GLU A 27 -15.73 -21.76 -16.31
N GLU A 28 -15.36 -21.58 -15.04
CA GLU A 28 -16.18 -20.83 -14.07
C GLU A 28 -16.30 -19.34 -14.46
N ALA A 29 -15.22 -18.77 -15.00
CA ALA A 29 -15.24 -17.40 -15.53
C ALA A 29 -16.13 -17.28 -16.77
N ALA A 30 -16.09 -18.25 -17.69
CA ALA A 30 -16.93 -18.27 -18.88
C ALA A 30 -18.42 -18.38 -18.52
N GLU A 31 -18.77 -19.23 -17.56
CA GLU A 31 -20.14 -19.40 -17.07
C GLU A 31 -20.68 -18.12 -16.43
N ARG A 32 -19.87 -17.43 -15.61
CA ARG A 32 -20.25 -16.14 -15.01
C ARG A 32 -20.45 -15.04 -16.04
N VAL A 33 -19.58 -14.98 -17.06
CA VAL A 33 -19.71 -14.00 -18.14
C VAL A 33 -20.97 -14.28 -18.97
N GLU A 34 -21.26 -15.55 -19.26
CA GLU A 34 -22.47 -15.94 -19.99
C GLU A 34 -23.75 -15.59 -19.21
N ALA A 35 -23.77 -15.86 -17.90
CA ALA A 35 -24.90 -15.49 -17.02
C ALA A 35 -25.13 -13.97 -16.92
N ILE A 36 -24.06 -13.17 -17.02
CA ILE A 36 -24.15 -11.70 -17.07
C ILE A 36 -24.68 -11.23 -18.43
N LEU A 37 -24.33 -11.93 -19.52
CA LEU A 37 -24.70 -11.56 -20.88
C LEU A 37 -26.08 -12.07 -21.32
N GLU A 38 -26.63 -13.08 -20.65
CA GLU A 38 -27.96 -13.68 -20.90
C GLU A 38 -29.12 -12.66 -21.00
N PRO A 39 -29.20 -11.64 -20.12
CA PRO A 39 -30.30 -10.68 -20.13
C PRO A 39 -30.26 -9.68 -21.30
N PHE A 40 -29.16 -9.62 -22.04
CA PHE A 40 -28.96 -8.63 -23.10
C PHE A 40 -29.37 -9.17 -24.46
N GLU A 41 -30.00 -8.32 -25.27
CA GLU A 41 -30.31 -8.63 -26.67
C GLU A 41 -29.02 -9.00 -27.45
N PRO A 42 -29.11 -9.90 -28.45
CA PRO A 42 -27.94 -10.45 -29.15
C PRO A 42 -27.05 -9.39 -29.81
N ASP A 43 -27.63 -8.27 -30.24
CA ASP A 43 -26.88 -7.15 -30.83
C ASP A 43 -26.12 -6.34 -29.75
N VAL A 44 -26.73 -6.14 -28.58
CA VAL A 44 -26.11 -5.50 -27.41
C VAL A 44 -25.01 -6.38 -26.83
N ARG A 45 -25.20 -7.70 -26.81
CA ARG A 45 -24.19 -8.68 -26.37
C ARG A 45 -22.93 -8.59 -27.23
N ARG A 46 -23.08 -8.53 -28.56
CA ARG A 46 -21.94 -8.34 -29.48
C ARG A 46 -21.20 -7.04 -29.20
N GLU A 47 -21.93 -5.94 -29.03
CA GLU A 47 -21.32 -4.64 -28.75
C GLU A 47 -20.56 -4.63 -27.41
N ILE A 48 -21.10 -5.26 -26.37
CA ILE A 48 -20.44 -5.37 -25.05
C ILE A 48 -19.14 -6.17 -25.16
N VAL A 49 -19.15 -7.33 -25.84
CA VAL A 49 -17.94 -8.16 -26.03
C VAL A 49 -16.88 -7.39 -26.83
N GLU A 50 -17.29 -6.71 -27.88
CA GLU A 50 -16.40 -5.93 -28.76
C GLU A 50 -15.78 -4.72 -28.03
N ARG A 51 -16.57 -4.00 -27.22
CA ARG A 51 -16.06 -2.89 -26.39
C ARG A 51 -15.17 -3.38 -25.25
N THR A 52 -15.48 -4.53 -24.65
CA THR A 52 -14.69 -5.07 -23.53
C THR A 52 -13.29 -5.49 -23.96
N MET A 53 -13.11 -5.98 -25.19
CA MET A 53 -11.79 -6.28 -25.75
C MET A 53 -10.89 -5.04 -25.90
N LEU A 54 -11.47 -3.83 -25.91
CA LEU A 54 -10.73 -2.56 -26.02
C LEU A 54 -10.41 -1.93 -24.65
N VAL A 55 -11.03 -2.38 -23.57
CA VAL A 55 -10.80 -1.84 -22.22
C VAL A 55 -9.60 -2.55 -21.59
N HIS A 56 -8.38 -2.06 -21.87
CA HIS A 56 -7.19 -2.49 -21.15
C HIS A 56 -6.88 -1.54 -19.99
N GLN A 57 -6.71 -2.10 -18.79
CA GLN A 57 -6.20 -1.35 -17.63
C GLN A 57 -4.74 -1.72 -17.38
N GLY A 58 -3.84 -0.87 -17.87
CA GLY A 58 -2.41 -1.03 -17.71
C GLY A 58 -1.65 -0.11 -18.66
N PRO A 59 -0.38 0.21 -18.37
CA PRO A 59 0.44 1.05 -19.24
C PRO A 59 0.87 0.35 -20.53
N LEU A 60 0.56 -0.94 -20.69
CA LEU A 60 0.98 -1.76 -21.83
C LEU A 60 -0.26 -2.15 -22.64
N PRO A 61 -0.28 -1.93 -23.97
CA PRO A 61 -1.39 -2.41 -24.79
C PRO A 61 -1.42 -3.95 -24.84
N PRO A 62 -2.58 -4.56 -25.17
CA PRO A 62 -2.70 -6.01 -25.28
C PRO A 62 -1.75 -6.58 -26.35
N ALA A 63 -1.34 -7.84 -26.17
CA ALA A 63 -0.32 -8.47 -27.01
C ALA A 63 -0.68 -8.54 -28.50
N SER A 64 -1.97 -8.68 -28.82
CA SER A 64 -2.48 -8.61 -30.20
C SER A 64 -2.18 -7.25 -30.84
N LEU A 65 -2.48 -6.17 -30.13
CA LEU A 65 -2.31 -4.80 -30.61
C LEU A 65 -0.82 -4.39 -30.71
N LEU A 66 0.03 -4.91 -29.82
CA LEU A 66 1.49 -4.75 -29.94
C LEU A 66 2.03 -5.35 -31.23
N ARG A 67 1.53 -6.52 -31.63
CA ARG A 67 1.93 -7.16 -32.88
C ARG A 67 1.53 -6.33 -34.10
N ASP A 68 0.37 -5.69 -34.03
CA ASP A 68 -0.12 -4.79 -35.10
C ASP A 68 0.74 -3.52 -35.19
N TYR A 69 1.16 -2.95 -34.04
CA TYR A 69 2.10 -1.83 -34.03
C TYR A 69 3.45 -2.17 -34.67
N ASP A 70 3.98 -3.35 -34.35
CA ASP A 70 5.24 -3.83 -34.92
C ASP A 70 5.14 -4.10 -36.44
N ALA A 71 3.95 -4.52 -36.90
CA ALA A 71 3.68 -4.75 -38.31
C ALA A 71 3.63 -3.45 -39.13
N VAL A 72 3.21 -2.32 -38.52
CA VAL A 72 3.20 -1.00 -39.17
C VAL A 72 4.58 -0.33 -39.11
N VAL A 73 5.23 -0.38 -37.95
CA VAL A 73 6.58 0.16 -37.74
C VAL A 73 7.42 -0.88 -37.00
N PRO A 74 8.40 -1.51 -37.69
CA PRO A 74 9.26 -2.51 -37.07
C PRO A 74 9.99 -1.96 -35.86
N GLY A 75 9.83 -2.61 -34.70
CA GLY A 75 10.46 -2.22 -33.42
C GLY A 75 9.60 -1.36 -32.52
N LEU A 76 8.45 -0.85 -32.99
CA LEU A 76 7.58 0.03 -32.21
C LEU A 76 6.99 -0.68 -30.99
N ALA A 77 6.68 -1.97 -31.08
CA ALA A 77 6.20 -2.75 -29.93
C ALA A 77 7.22 -2.79 -28.79
N ARG A 78 8.51 -2.86 -29.13
CA ARG A 78 9.61 -2.84 -28.15
C ARG A 78 9.74 -1.47 -27.50
N GLU A 79 9.66 -0.40 -28.29
CA GLU A 79 9.70 0.97 -27.77
C GLU A 79 8.54 1.25 -26.81
N ILE A 80 7.32 0.79 -27.13
CA ILE A 80 6.16 0.89 -26.24
C ILE A 80 6.39 0.11 -24.94
N ALA A 81 6.90 -1.11 -25.03
CA ALA A 81 7.18 -1.94 -23.87
C ALA A 81 8.26 -1.33 -22.95
N ASP A 82 9.31 -0.79 -23.55
CA ASP A 82 10.41 -0.13 -22.84
C ASP A 82 9.92 1.18 -22.17
N GLY A 83 9.15 2.01 -22.88
CA GLY A 83 8.53 3.21 -22.32
C GLY A 83 7.59 2.91 -21.15
N ALA A 84 6.77 1.86 -21.26
CA ALA A 84 5.91 1.41 -20.18
C ALA A 84 6.67 0.80 -18.99
N ALA A 85 7.86 0.24 -19.21
CA ALA A 85 8.74 -0.22 -18.14
C ALA A 85 9.41 0.96 -17.42
N GLU A 86 9.80 1.99 -18.17
CA GLU A 86 10.42 3.20 -17.64
C GLU A 86 9.44 4.02 -16.79
N GLU A 87 8.21 4.22 -17.26
CA GLU A 87 7.13 4.87 -16.52
C GLU A 87 6.83 4.16 -15.18
N ARG A 88 6.82 2.81 -15.19
CA ARG A 88 6.67 2.01 -13.96
C ARG A 88 7.83 2.22 -12.99
N ARG A 89 9.07 2.24 -13.49
CA ARG A 89 10.27 2.51 -12.66
C ARG A 89 10.25 3.91 -12.09
N PHE A 90 9.89 4.91 -12.89
CA PHE A 90 9.78 6.30 -12.46
C PHE A 90 8.73 6.46 -11.35
N ARG A 91 7.54 5.87 -11.53
CA ARG A 91 6.48 5.89 -10.51
C ARG A 91 6.91 5.20 -9.22
N HIS A 92 7.56 4.03 -9.29
CA HIS A 92 8.09 3.36 -8.11
C HIS A 92 9.20 4.16 -7.41
N ALA A 93 10.07 4.81 -8.17
CA ALA A 93 11.09 5.70 -7.62
C ALA A 93 10.46 6.92 -6.93
N MET A 94 9.42 7.50 -7.52
CA MET A 94 8.68 8.64 -6.94
C MET A 94 7.96 8.24 -5.65
N ILE A 95 7.24 7.12 -5.65
CA ILE A 95 6.57 6.57 -4.46
C ILE A 95 7.59 6.33 -3.33
N ARG A 96 8.76 5.76 -3.64
CA ARG A 96 9.82 5.57 -2.65
C ARG A 96 10.36 6.89 -2.11
N ARG A 97 10.59 7.89 -2.97
CA ARG A 97 11.10 9.21 -2.56
C ARG A 97 10.11 9.95 -1.67
N THR A 98 8.83 9.99 -2.04
CA THR A 98 7.77 10.61 -1.23
C THR A 98 7.64 9.91 0.12
N GLY A 99 7.65 8.57 0.13
CA GLY A 99 7.61 7.78 1.36
C GLY A 99 8.81 8.06 2.28
N THR A 100 10.01 8.27 1.72
CA THR A 100 11.20 8.56 2.53
C THR A 100 11.27 10.00 3.06
N GLN A 101 10.75 11.00 2.33
CA GLN A 101 10.81 12.39 2.79
C GLN A 101 9.92 12.64 4.01
N GLU A 102 8.70 12.09 4.01
CA GLU A 102 7.81 12.19 5.16
C GLU A 102 8.35 11.45 6.37
N PHE A 103 8.96 10.28 6.16
CA PHE A 103 9.55 9.48 7.24
C PHE A 103 10.76 10.16 7.88
N VAL A 104 11.64 10.76 7.08
CA VAL A 104 12.83 11.46 7.57
C VAL A 104 12.45 12.73 8.34
N LEU A 105 11.48 13.52 7.84
CA LEU A 105 11.00 14.69 8.56
C LEU A 105 10.36 14.32 9.91
N ASN A 106 9.57 13.24 9.94
CA ASN A 106 8.94 12.77 11.18
C ASN A 106 9.97 12.30 12.21
N ILE A 107 10.99 11.55 11.79
CA ILE A 107 12.06 11.09 12.69
C ILE A 107 12.91 12.27 13.19
N ALA A 108 13.27 13.21 12.30
CA ALA A 108 14.03 14.39 12.67
C ALA A 108 13.26 15.29 13.66
N GLY A 109 11.95 15.47 13.45
CA GLY A 109 11.07 16.20 14.35
C GLY A 109 10.97 15.54 15.74
N LEU A 110 10.80 14.22 15.79
CA LEU A 110 10.80 13.45 17.04
C LEU A 110 12.13 13.56 17.79
N ALA A 111 13.26 13.42 17.10
CA ALA A 111 14.58 13.55 17.69
C ALA A 111 14.81 14.98 18.24
N ALA A 112 14.43 16.01 17.48
CA ALA A 112 14.55 17.39 17.92
C ALA A 112 13.69 17.68 19.16
N MET A 113 12.45 17.18 19.20
CA MET A 113 11.56 17.32 20.36
C MET A 113 12.14 16.62 21.60
N LEU A 114 12.67 15.41 21.44
CA LEU A 114 13.30 14.66 22.53
C LEU A 114 14.50 15.43 23.11
N ILE A 115 15.38 15.94 22.25
CA ILE A 115 16.54 16.72 22.69
C ILE A 115 16.10 17.99 23.42
N ALA A 116 15.11 18.71 22.89
CA ALA A 116 14.58 19.91 23.52
C ALA A 116 13.99 19.61 24.91
N LEU A 117 13.25 18.51 25.06
CA LEU A 117 12.68 18.09 26.33
C LEU A 117 13.77 17.76 27.36
N VAL A 118 14.80 17.00 26.96
CA VAL A 118 15.94 16.66 27.84
C VAL A 118 16.67 17.90 28.31
N MET A 119 16.94 18.85 27.40
CA MET A 119 17.58 20.12 27.74
C MET A 119 16.74 20.93 28.75
N MET A 120 15.42 20.99 28.53
CA MET A 120 14.52 21.75 29.40
C MET A 120 14.42 21.14 30.80
N LEU A 121 14.36 19.80 30.91
CA LEU A 121 14.44 19.10 32.19
C LEU A 121 15.79 19.31 32.89
N GLY A 122 16.89 19.33 32.13
CA GLY A 122 18.22 19.63 32.65
C GLY A 122 18.31 21.04 33.25
N ILE A 123 17.70 22.04 32.61
CA ILE A 123 17.64 23.41 33.13
C ILE A 123 16.83 23.47 34.42
N VAL A 124 15.68 22.79 34.48
CA VAL A 124 14.85 22.71 35.70
C VAL A 124 15.63 22.05 36.84
N ALA A 125 16.30 20.93 36.57
CA ALA A 125 17.11 20.24 37.56
C ALA A 125 18.27 21.12 38.07
N TYR A 126 18.94 21.86 37.18
CA TYR A 126 19.99 22.80 37.54
C TYR A 126 19.46 23.94 38.43
N MET A 127 18.32 24.54 38.09
CA MET A 127 17.72 25.62 38.89
C MET A 127 17.33 25.17 40.30
N VAL A 128 16.82 23.94 40.44
CA VAL A 128 16.51 23.36 41.75
C VAL A 128 17.79 23.14 42.54
N ALA A 129 18.85 22.62 41.91
CA ALA A 129 20.14 22.41 42.56
C ALA A 129 20.84 23.71 42.96
N SER A 130 20.68 24.80 42.19
CA SER A 130 21.27 26.11 42.48
C SER A 130 20.49 26.94 43.51
N GLY A 131 19.45 26.36 44.15
CA GLY A 131 18.65 27.02 45.18
C GLY A 131 17.49 27.88 44.66
N ALA A 132 17.26 27.92 43.35
CA ALA A 132 16.13 28.63 42.73
C ALA A 132 14.91 27.68 42.54
N ALA A 133 14.56 26.95 43.59
CA ALA A 133 13.56 25.89 43.54
C ALA A 133 12.16 26.39 43.12
N GLU A 134 11.77 27.59 43.54
CA GLU A 134 10.49 28.21 43.17
C GLU A 134 10.38 28.46 41.66
N ALA A 135 11.44 29.00 41.07
CA ALA A 135 11.50 29.26 39.63
C ALA A 135 11.62 27.94 38.82
N GLY A 136 12.33 26.94 39.36
CA GLY A 136 12.40 25.59 38.78
C GLY A 136 11.04 24.90 38.79
N ALA A 137 10.28 25.02 39.88
CA ALA A 137 8.93 24.48 40.00
C ALA A 137 7.94 25.15 39.03
N ALA A 138 8.02 26.47 38.86
CA ALA A 138 7.19 27.19 37.90
C ALA A 138 7.45 26.74 36.44
N LEU A 139 8.73 26.64 36.05
CA LEU A 139 9.11 26.15 34.72
C LEU A 139 8.73 24.68 34.51
N GLY A 140 9.04 23.81 35.48
CA GLY A 140 8.66 22.39 35.43
C GLY A 140 7.15 22.19 35.32
N GLY A 141 6.37 22.94 36.09
CA GLY A 141 4.92 22.93 36.03
C GLY A 141 4.38 23.36 34.67
N ALA A 142 4.96 24.41 34.07
CA ALA A 142 4.58 24.88 32.74
C ALA A 142 4.83 23.83 31.65
N ILE A 143 5.92 23.04 31.75
CA ILE A 143 6.20 21.93 30.82
C ILE A 143 5.10 20.86 30.92
N ILE A 144 4.75 20.44 32.14
CA ILE A 144 3.73 19.40 32.37
C ILE A 144 2.37 19.85 31.82
N VAL A 145 1.96 21.08 32.11
CA VAL A 145 0.70 21.65 31.61
C VAL A 145 0.72 21.73 30.08
N GLY A 146 1.80 22.24 29.50
CA GLY A 146 1.97 22.34 28.06
C GLY A 146 1.85 21.00 27.34
N VAL A 147 2.52 19.96 27.85
CA VAL A 147 2.43 18.59 27.31
C VAL A 147 1.02 18.02 27.44
N THR A 148 0.35 18.26 28.57
CA THR A 148 -1.01 17.77 28.82
C THR A 148 -2.02 18.40 27.85
N VAL A 149 -1.91 19.71 27.60
CA VAL A 149 -2.75 20.44 26.64
C VAL A 149 -2.46 19.98 25.22
N ALA A 150 -1.18 19.84 24.84
CA ALA A 150 -0.78 19.37 23.52
C ALA A 150 -1.35 17.97 23.24
N LEU A 151 -1.25 17.04 24.20
CA LEU A 151 -1.79 15.69 24.07
C LEU A 151 -3.33 15.70 23.98
N SER A 152 -3.99 16.54 24.75
CA SER A 152 -5.45 16.70 24.72
C SER A 152 -5.93 17.21 23.35
N ASN A 153 -5.22 18.18 22.78
CA ASN A 153 -5.52 18.71 21.45
C ASN A 153 -5.22 17.68 20.35
N TYR A 154 -4.13 16.92 20.47
CA TYR A 154 -3.80 15.84 19.54
C TYR A 154 -4.91 14.76 19.51
N ARG A 155 -5.44 14.37 20.68
CA ARG A 155 -6.56 13.42 20.76
C ARG A 155 -7.83 13.95 20.08
N LYS A 156 -8.17 15.24 20.27
CA LYS A 156 -9.33 15.86 19.61
C LYS A 156 -9.23 15.79 18.09
N THR A 157 -8.05 16.08 17.52
CA THR A 157 -7.84 16.03 16.07
C THR A 157 -7.94 14.64 15.46
N GLN A 158 -7.64 13.58 16.23
CA GLN A 158 -7.77 12.21 15.75
C GLN A 158 -9.24 11.74 15.76
N VAL A 159 -9.98 12.06 16.82
CA VAL A 159 -11.41 11.71 16.94
C VAL A 159 -12.23 12.36 15.83
N THR A 160 -11.99 13.63 15.51
CA THR A 160 -12.70 14.33 14.43
C THR A 160 -12.41 13.72 13.06
N ARG A 161 -11.19 13.24 12.82
CA ARG A 161 -10.84 12.55 11.57
C ARG A 161 -11.56 11.20 11.44
N GLU A 162 -11.66 10.45 12.52
CA GLU A 162 -12.36 9.17 12.55
C GLU A 162 -13.88 9.31 12.36
N THR A 163 -14.49 10.39 12.87
CA THR A 163 -15.93 10.65 12.68
C THR A 163 -16.29 11.15 11.29
N VAL A 164 -15.35 11.77 10.55
CA VAL A 164 -15.59 12.30 9.19
C VAL A 164 -15.41 11.21 8.12
N ASP A 165 -14.61 10.17 8.39
CA ASP A 165 -14.32 9.08 7.45
C ASP A 165 -15.31 7.90 7.55
N LYS A 166 -16.28 7.99 8.47
CA LYS A 166 -17.37 7.02 8.58
C LYS A 166 -18.51 7.46 7.67
N PRO A 167 -18.81 6.76 6.56
CA PRO A 167 -19.98 7.08 5.75
C PRO A 167 -21.24 6.90 6.61
N GLU A 168 -22.12 7.91 6.60
CA GLU A 168 -23.44 7.80 7.22
C GLU A 168 -24.19 6.64 6.56
N GLU A 169 -24.56 5.64 7.37
CA GLU A 169 -25.42 4.52 6.98
C GLU A 169 -26.87 4.99 6.72
#